data_AF-A0A7S0NZV9-F1
#
_entry.id   AF-A0A7S0NZV9-F1
#
_cell.length_a   1.000
_cell.length_b   1.000
_cell.length_c   1.000
_cell.angle_alpha   90.00
_cell.angle_beta   90.00
_cell.angle_gamma   90.00
#
_symmetry.space_group_name_H-M   'P 1'
#
loop_
_entity.id
_entity.type
_entity.pdbx_description
1 polymer ?
#
loop_
_entity_poly.entity_id
_entity_poly.type
_entity_poly.pdbx_seq_one_letter_code
_entity_poly.pdbx_strand_id
1 'polypeptide(L)'
;YGGSYGGDACLAGLTFTPELYACGVDIVGPSNIKTLLDSIPPYWGPLRNDMLKKIGDVDSDVAFNEKISPLFHVDAISAPLLIGQGANDPRVKQAEADQIAFRMAGKCIPVEYVLYPDEGHGFARPANRIDFNGRAEAFLAKHLGGRAEPFEKPEGATATFPLQERGYAYQAVQDFF
;
A
#
# COMPACT_ATOMS: atom_id res chain seq x y z
N TYR A 1 5.31 3.08 -8.25
CA TYR A 1 5.80 1.77 -7.79
C TYR A 1 6.85 2.01 -6.73
N GLY A 2 6.67 1.47 -5.53
CA GLY A 2 7.71 1.50 -4.52
C GLY A 2 7.37 0.63 -3.33
N GLY A 3 8.40 0.30 -2.54
CA GLY A 3 8.24 -0.49 -1.33
C GLY A 3 8.77 0.22 -0.09
N SER A 4 8.15 -0.01 1.06
CA SER A 4 8.53 0.63 2.34
C SER A 4 8.43 2.16 2.23
N TYR A 5 9.50 2.92 2.49
CA TYR A 5 9.55 4.36 2.19
C TYR A 5 9.22 4.68 0.71
N GLY A 6 9.55 3.80 -0.23
CA GLY A 6 9.12 3.96 -1.62
C GLY A 6 7.61 3.76 -1.81
N GLY A 7 6.97 2.98 -0.94
CA GLY A 7 5.52 2.83 -0.87
C GLY A 7 4.85 4.12 -0.38
N ASP A 8 5.36 4.68 0.73
CA ASP A 8 4.97 6.03 1.19
C ASP A 8 5.14 7.08 0.08
N ALA A 9 6.29 7.10 -0.60
CA ALA A 9 6.51 8.01 -1.72
C ALA A 9 5.53 7.78 -2.89
N CYS A 10 5.10 6.53 -3.13
CA CYS A 10 4.07 6.22 -4.12
C CYS A 10 2.72 6.81 -3.70
N LEU A 11 2.33 6.63 -2.44
CA LEU A 11 1.09 7.19 -1.88
C LEU A 11 1.13 8.73 -1.86
N ALA A 12 2.26 9.31 -1.47
CA ALA A 12 2.52 10.74 -1.49
C ALA A 12 2.40 11.31 -2.92
N GLY A 13 2.94 10.61 -3.92
CA GLY A 13 2.79 10.99 -5.33
C GLY A 13 1.33 11.01 -5.78
N LEU A 14 0.55 10.00 -5.41
CA LEU A 14 -0.88 9.93 -5.76
C LEU A 14 -1.75 10.96 -5.05
N THR A 15 -1.33 11.43 -3.87
CA THR A 15 -2.13 12.33 -3.03
C THR A 15 -1.74 13.80 -3.20
N PHE A 16 -0.44 14.10 -3.32
CA PHE A 16 0.07 15.47 -3.40
C PHE A 16 0.31 15.96 -4.83
N THR A 17 0.44 15.06 -5.79
CA THR A 17 0.53 15.40 -7.23
C THR A 17 -0.33 14.43 -8.06
N PRO A 18 -1.65 14.37 -7.79
CA PRO A 18 -2.56 13.38 -8.35
C PRO A 18 -2.64 13.39 -9.88
N GLU A 19 -2.29 14.50 -10.52
CA GLU A 19 -2.29 14.67 -11.97
C GLU A 19 -1.06 14.08 -12.68
N LEU A 20 0.01 13.74 -11.96
CA LEU A 20 1.26 13.28 -12.58
C LEU A 20 1.30 11.77 -12.87
N TYR A 21 0.49 10.97 -12.19
CA TYR A 21 0.60 9.51 -12.21
C TYR A 21 -0.68 8.87 -12.74
N ALA A 22 -0.52 7.95 -13.71
CA ALA A 22 -1.63 7.19 -14.26
C ALA A 22 -2.12 6.06 -13.32
N CYS A 23 -1.24 5.55 -12.45
CA CYS A 23 -1.53 4.52 -11.44
C CYS A 23 -0.39 4.40 -10.42
N GLY A 24 -0.66 3.80 -9.26
CA GLY A 24 0.34 3.49 -8.23
C GLY A 24 0.46 2.00 -7.91
N VAL A 25 1.64 1.59 -7.45
CA VAL A 25 1.88 0.26 -6.86
C VAL A 25 2.67 0.48 -5.57
N ASP A 26 2.03 0.19 -4.45
CA ASP A 26 2.54 0.34 -3.10
C ASP A 26 2.80 -1.05 -2.49
N ILE A 27 3.98 -1.25 -1.93
CA ILE A 27 4.36 -2.48 -1.24
C ILE A 27 4.78 -2.12 0.18
N VAL A 28 4.05 -2.57 1.19
CA VAL A 28 4.35 -2.32 2.61
C VAL A 28 4.67 -0.85 2.90
N GLY A 29 3.97 0.09 2.25
CA GLY A 29 4.13 1.52 2.43
C GLY A 29 3.33 2.03 3.64
N PRO A 30 3.95 2.82 4.53
CA PRO A 30 3.19 3.52 5.56
C PRO A 30 2.34 4.61 4.91
N SER A 31 1.11 4.78 5.38
CA SER A 31 0.18 5.80 4.90
C SER A 31 -0.04 6.93 5.90
N ASN A 32 0.30 6.71 7.17
CA ASN A 32 0.28 7.72 8.22
C ASN A 32 1.56 7.67 9.06
N ILE A 33 2.28 8.79 9.06
CA ILE A 33 3.61 8.88 9.65
C ILE A 33 3.55 8.75 11.17
N LYS A 34 2.51 9.27 11.81
CA LYS A 34 2.31 9.08 13.25
C LYS A 34 2.11 7.62 13.61
N THR A 35 1.20 6.91 12.95
CA THR A 35 0.90 5.51 13.26
C THR A 35 2.09 4.59 12.92
N LEU A 36 2.87 4.91 11.89
CA LEU A 36 4.18 4.29 11.64
C LEU A 36 5.10 4.45 12.86
N LEU A 37 5.34 5.68 13.34
CA LEU A 37 6.25 5.92 14.46
C LEU A 37 5.74 5.36 15.79
N ASP A 38 4.42 5.33 16.00
CA ASP A 38 3.79 4.72 17.16
C ASP A 38 3.87 3.19 17.14
N SER A 39 4.05 2.58 15.97
CA SER A 39 4.23 1.14 15.83
C SER A 39 5.65 0.65 16.14
N ILE A 40 6.62 1.58 16.24
CA ILE A 40 8.02 1.25 16.55
C ILE A 40 8.09 0.75 18.01
N PRO A 41 8.61 -0.47 18.26
CA PRO A 41 8.70 -1.00 19.61
C PRO A 41 9.54 -0.12 20.55
N PRO A 42 9.25 -0.07 21.86
CA PRO A 42 9.99 0.77 22.82
C PRO A 42 11.51 0.53 22.84
N TYR A 43 11.96 -0.71 22.61
CA TYR A 43 13.37 -1.06 22.54
C TYR A 43 14.10 -0.52 21.30
N TRP A 44 13.36 0.04 20.34
CA TRP A 44 13.87 0.81 19.18
C TRP A 44 13.73 2.33 19.38
N GLY A 45 13.59 2.81 20.62
CA GLY A 45 13.48 4.24 20.94
C GLY A 45 14.51 5.16 20.27
N PRO A 46 15.81 4.81 20.20
CA PRO A 46 16.80 5.64 19.50
C PRO A 46 16.48 5.83 18.00
N LEU A 47 15.99 4.79 17.33
CA LEU A 47 15.57 4.86 15.92
C LEU A 47 14.35 5.78 15.78
N ARG A 48 13.34 5.63 16.65
CA ARG A 48 12.14 6.49 16.66
C ARG A 48 12.54 7.96 16.82
N ASN A 49 13.42 8.27 17.77
CA ASN A 49 13.88 9.62 18.05
C ASN A 49 14.66 10.22 16.86
N ASP A 50 15.46 9.41 16.16
CA ASP A 50 16.17 9.85 14.96
C ASP A 50 15.19 10.13 13.80
N MET A 51 14.15 9.30 13.64
CA MET A 51 13.11 9.55 12.64
C MET A 51 12.33 10.83 12.93
N LEU A 52 11.93 11.09 14.17
CA LEU A 52 11.26 12.36 14.55
C LEU A 52 12.11 13.59 14.21
N LYS A 53 13.44 13.52 14.39
CA LYS A 53 14.34 14.62 14.02
C LYS A 53 14.40 14.88 12.52
N LYS A 54 14.25 13.83 11.70
CA LYS A 54 14.32 13.89 10.23
C LYS A 54 13.00 14.30 9.61
N ILE A 55 11.89 13.79 10.15
CA ILE A 55 10.54 13.97 9.63
C ILE A 55 9.91 15.25 10.18
N GLY A 56 10.03 15.48 11.50
CA GLY A 56 9.30 16.50 12.24
C GLY A 56 8.44 15.88 13.35
N ASP A 57 8.00 16.74 14.28
CA ASP A 57 7.23 16.34 15.47
C ASP A 57 5.76 16.02 15.13
N VAL A 58 5.52 14.80 14.67
CA VAL A 58 4.15 14.29 14.44
C VAL A 58 3.44 13.87 15.72
N ASP A 59 4.14 13.85 16.88
CA ASP A 59 3.54 13.46 18.16
C ASP A 59 2.74 14.61 18.76
N SER A 60 3.32 15.81 18.76
CA SER A 60 2.69 17.00 19.34
C SER A 60 1.96 17.86 18.31
N ASP A 61 2.35 17.78 17.03
CA ASP A 61 1.77 18.59 15.96
C ASP A 61 0.87 17.75 15.03
N VAL A 62 -0.41 17.66 15.42
CA VAL A 62 -1.44 16.95 14.66
C VAL A 62 -1.59 17.53 13.25
N ALA A 63 -1.58 18.85 13.12
CA ALA A 63 -1.74 19.52 11.83
C ALA A 63 -0.56 19.22 10.90
N PHE A 64 0.66 19.14 11.44
CA PHE A 64 1.83 18.71 10.68
C PHE A 64 1.70 17.25 10.23
N ASN A 65 1.31 16.33 11.13
CA ASN A 65 1.09 14.93 10.75
C ASN A 65 0.06 14.79 9.63
N GLU A 66 -1.09 15.46 9.76
CA GLU A 66 -2.14 15.47 8.74
C GLU A 66 -1.65 16.05 7.42
N LYS A 67 -0.82 17.10 7.46
CA LYS A 67 -0.25 17.72 6.27
C LYS A 67 0.68 16.78 5.50
N ILE A 68 1.50 15.98 6.18
CA ILE A 68 2.53 15.17 5.51
C ILE A 68 2.10 13.73 5.20
N SER A 69 1.09 13.21 5.89
CA SER A 69 0.69 11.80 5.79
C SER A 69 -0.31 11.58 4.64
N PRO A 70 -0.01 10.71 3.65
CA PRO A 70 -0.90 10.46 2.50
C PRO A 70 -2.34 10.08 2.88
N LEU A 71 -2.54 9.38 4.00
CA LEU A 71 -3.86 8.96 4.49
C LEU A 71 -4.89 10.09 4.56
N PHE A 72 -4.48 11.31 4.92
CA PHE A 72 -5.39 12.45 5.11
C PHE A 72 -5.74 13.16 3.80
N HIS A 73 -5.11 12.78 2.69
CA HIS A 73 -5.27 13.40 1.38
C HIS A 73 -5.85 12.43 0.33
N VAL A 74 -6.44 11.32 0.78
CA VAL A 74 -7.05 10.30 -0.11
C VAL A 74 -8.09 10.90 -1.07
N ASP A 75 -8.78 11.96 -0.65
CA ASP A 75 -9.76 12.68 -1.48
C ASP A 75 -9.17 13.28 -2.76
N ALA A 76 -7.86 13.52 -2.80
CA ALA A 76 -7.18 14.04 -3.99
C ALA A 76 -6.83 12.93 -4.99
N ILE A 77 -6.82 11.65 -4.59
CA ILE A 77 -6.38 10.55 -5.44
C ILE A 77 -7.38 10.34 -6.59
N SER A 78 -6.92 10.54 -7.82
CA SER A 78 -7.69 10.27 -9.04
C SER A 78 -7.25 9.02 -9.81
N ALA A 79 -6.13 8.41 -9.42
CA ALA A 79 -5.54 7.28 -10.11
C ALA A 79 -5.71 5.97 -9.32
N PRO A 80 -5.80 4.81 -10.00
CA PRO A 80 -5.90 3.50 -9.37
C PRO A 80 -4.62 3.14 -8.60
N LEU A 81 -4.77 2.38 -7.51
CA LEU A 81 -3.67 1.90 -6.67
C LEU A 81 -3.73 0.39 -6.47
N LEU A 82 -2.60 -0.29 -6.65
CA LEU A 82 -2.37 -1.66 -6.17
C LEU A 82 -1.54 -1.62 -4.88
N ILE A 83 -2.01 -2.31 -3.83
CA ILE A 83 -1.34 -2.45 -2.54
C ILE A 83 -0.97 -3.91 -2.31
N GLY A 84 0.29 -4.16 -1.97
CA GLY A 84 0.78 -5.44 -1.46
C GLY A 84 1.24 -5.32 -0.02
N GLN A 85 0.71 -6.15 0.88
CA GLN A 85 1.07 -6.14 2.30
C GLN A 85 1.35 -7.55 2.82
N GLY A 86 2.36 -7.70 3.68
CA GLY A 86 2.52 -8.90 4.52
C GLY A 86 1.82 -8.70 5.87
N ALA A 87 1.01 -9.67 6.30
CA ALA A 87 0.24 -9.56 7.54
C ALA A 87 1.12 -9.50 8.81
N ASN A 88 2.32 -10.08 8.74
CA ASN A 88 3.25 -10.18 9.87
C ASN A 88 4.36 -9.12 9.83
N ASP A 89 4.16 -8.03 9.09
CA ASP A 89 5.17 -6.99 8.95
C ASP A 89 5.50 -6.33 10.30
N PRO A 90 6.75 -6.46 10.79
CA PRO A 90 7.12 -5.89 12.08
C PRO A 90 7.37 -4.38 12.01
N ARG A 91 7.56 -3.80 10.82
CA ARG A 91 7.95 -2.41 10.58
C ARG A 91 6.78 -1.53 10.16
N VAL A 92 6.04 -1.95 9.14
CA VAL A 92 4.87 -1.24 8.61
C VAL A 92 3.67 -2.14 8.83
N LYS A 93 2.93 -1.90 9.90
CA LYS A 93 1.82 -2.77 10.31
C LYS A 93 0.77 -2.86 9.21
N GLN A 94 0.11 -4.02 9.10
CA GLN A 94 -1.01 -4.21 8.18
C GLN A 94 -2.06 -3.09 8.25
N ALA A 95 -2.28 -2.53 9.43
CA ALA A 95 -3.17 -1.40 9.66
C ALA A 95 -2.91 -0.20 8.73
N GLU A 96 -1.66 0.01 8.28
CA GLU A 96 -1.30 1.07 7.33
C GLU A 96 -1.87 0.84 5.94
N ALA A 97 -1.89 -0.41 5.46
CA ALA A 97 -2.51 -0.79 4.21
C ALA A 97 -4.05 -0.84 4.34
N ASP A 98 -4.56 -1.35 5.47
CA ASP A 98 -6.00 -1.40 5.76
C ASP A 98 -6.63 0.00 5.71
N GLN A 99 -6.04 0.98 6.41
CA GLN A 99 -6.62 2.31 6.54
C GLN A 99 -6.71 3.07 5.21
N ILE A 100 -5.67 2.97 4.36
CA ILE A 100 -5.66 3.63 3.06
C ILE A 100 -6.59 2.92 2.07
N ALA A 101 -6.56 1.58 2.02
CA ALA A 101 -7.41 0.79 1.13
C ALA A 101 -8.90 0.99 1.44
N PHE A 102 -9.29 0.90 2.70
CA PHE A 102 -10.69 1.09 3.09
C PHE A 102 -11.17 2.53 2.89
N ARG A 103 -10.30 3.54 3.11
CA ARG A 103 -10.66 4.95 2.85
C ARG A 103 -10.84 5.23 1.35
N MET A 104 -9.96 4.68 0.49
CA MET A 104 -10.12 4.77 -0.97
C MET A 104 -11.40 4.07 -1.43
N ALA A 105 -11.63 2.83 -0.98
CA ALA A 105 -12.80 2.05 -1.35
C ALA A 105 -14.12 2.71 -0.91
N GLY A 106 -14.17 3.27 0.31
CA GLY A 106 -15.33 4.03 0.80
C GLY A 106 -15.64 5.31 0.02
N LYS A 107 -14.68 5.80 -0.78
CA LYS A 107 -14.83 6.94 -1.69
C LYS A 107 -15.00 6.51 -3.15
N CYS A 108 -15.15 5.21 -3.41
CA CYS A 108 -15.22 4.64 -4.76
C CYS A 108 -13.97 4.95 -5.62
N ILE A 109 -12.81 5.18 -4.99
CA ILE A 109 -11.54 5.35 -5.70
C ILE A 109 -10.98 3.95 -5.97
N PRO A 110 -10.59 3.62 -7.22
CA PRO A 110 -10.13 2.28 -7.55
C PRO A 110 -8.89 1.87 -6.75
N VAL A 111 -9.03 0.79 -5.98
CA VAL A 111 -7.93 0.21 -5.18
C VAL A 111 -7.99 -1.31 -5.21
N GLU A 112 -6.83 -1.90 -5.42
CA GLU A 112 -6.59 -3.34 -5.38
C GLU A 112 -5.75 -3.64 -4.14
N TYR A 113 -6.25 -4.44 -3.20
CA TYR A 113 -5.52 -4.76 -1.97
C TYR A 113 -5.28 -6.25 -1.83
N VAL A 114 -3.99 -6.62 -1.89
CA VAL A 114 -3.49 -7.99 -1.77
C VAL A 114 -2.74 -8.14 -0.45
N LEU A 115 -3.27 -9.01 0.42
CA LEU A 115 -2.66 -9.34 1.70
C LEU A 115 -2.09 -10.76 1.67
N TYR A 116 -0.84 -10.91 2.09
CA TYR A 116 -0.16 -12.19 2.24
C TYR A 116 -0.06 -12.58 3.73
N PRO A 117 -0.90 -13.52 4.22
CA PRO A 117 -1.01 -13.86 5.64
C PRO A 117 0.26 -14.45 6.26
N ASP A 118 1.18 -14.98 5.44
CA ASP A 118 2.41 -15.64 5.85
C ASP A 118 3.69 -14.86 5.49
N GLU A 119 3.55 -13.58 5.12
CA GLU A 119 4.66 -12.68 4.81
C GLU A 119 4.78 -11.54 5.83
N GLY A 120 5.91 -10.83 5.78
CA GLY A 120 6.22 -9.69 6.64
C GLY A 120 6.55 -8.43 5.84
N HIS A 121 7.69 -7.80 6.12
CA HIS A 121 8.15 -6.59 5.42
C HIS A 121 8.74 -6.91 4.04
N GLY A 122 7.87 -7.31 3.11
CA GLY A 122 8.20 -7.83 1.78
C GLY A 122 7.86 -9.32 1.64
N PHE A 123 7.98 -9.83 0.41
CA PHE A 123 7.54 -11.18 0.04
C PHE A 123 8.76 -12.09 -0.16
N ALA A 124 9.06 -12.91 0.85
CA ALA A 124 10.22 -13.80 0.83
C ALA A 124 9.92 -15.12 0.12
N ARG A 125 8.69 -15.63 0.22
CA ARG A 125 8.33 -16.91 -0.41
C ARG A 125 8.24 -16.73 -1.93
N PRO A 126 8.86 -17.63 -2.72
CA PRO A 126 8.83 -17.52 -4.18
C PRO A 126 7.41 -17.46 -4.74
N ALA A 127 6.47 -18.27 -4.23
CA ALA A 127 5.08 -18.28 -4.70
C ALA A 127 4.39 -16.92 -4.51
N ASN A 128 4.54 -16.30 -3.33
CA ASN A 128 3.95 -14.99 -3.04
C ASN A 128 4.62 -13.87 -3.84
N ARG A 129 5.94 -13.94 -4.01
CA ARG A 129 6.68 -12.96 -4.83
C ARG A 129 6.28 -13.02 -6.31
N ILE A 130 6.13 -14.23 -6.86
CA ILE A 130 5.66 -14.42 -8.24
C ILE A 130 4.20 -13.93 -8.36
N ASP A 131 3.34 -14.28 -7.40
CA ASP A 131 1.95 -13.84 -7.38
C ASP A 131 1.86 -12.30 -7.40
N PHE A 132 2.57 -11.60 -6.51
CA PHE A 132 2.52 -10.14 -6.47
C PHE A 132 3.09 -9.51 -7.74
N ASN A 133 4.22 -10.00 -8.25
CA ASN A 133 4.84 -9.46 -9.46
C ASN A 133 3.92 -9.65 -10.68
N GLY A 134 3.26 -10.80 -10.83
CA GLY A 134 2.31 -11.03 -11.91
C GLY A 134 1.08 -10.12 -11.81
N ARG A 135 0.57 -9.88 -10.60
CA ARG A 135 -0.50 -8.89 -10.37
C ARG A 135 -0.06 -7.48 -10.71
N ALA A 136 1.15 -7.09 -10.29
CA ALA A 136 1.70 -5.78 -10.59
C ALA A 136 1.92 -5.58 -12.09
N GLU A 137 2.40 -6.60 -12.81
CA GLU A 137 2.53 -6.57 -14.27
C GLU A 137 1.18 -6.39 -14.95
N ALA A 138 0.18 -7.21 -14.60
CA ALA A 138 -1.17 -7.11 -15.17
C ALA A 138 -1.82 -5.75 -14.87
N PHE A 139 -1.67 -5.25 -13.64
CA PHE A 139 -2.16 -3.95 -13.21
C PHE A 139 -1.50 -2.80 -14.00
N LEU A 140 -0.18 -2.82 -14.14
CA LEU A 140 0.54 -1.80 -14.91
C LEU A 140 0.17 -1.87 -16.40
N ALA A 141 0.07 -3.06 -17.00
CA ALA A 141 -0.33 -3.19 -18.39
C ALA A 141 -1.76 -2.69 -18.65
N LYS A 142 -2.68 -2.90 -17.71
CA LYS A 142 -4.06 -2.36 -17.78
C LYS A 142 -4.08 -0.83 -17.78
N HIS A 143 -3.23 -0.18 -16.99
CA HIS A 143 -3.29 1.27 -16.77
C HIS A 143 -2.28 2.08 -17.60
N LEU A 144 -1.19 1.47 -18.05
CA LEU A 144 -0.15 2.10 -18.86
C LEU A 144 -0.12 1.57 -20.31
N GLY A 145 -0.82 0.47 -20.59
CA GLY A 145 -0.68 -0.28 -21.82
C GLY A 145 0.58 -1.15 -21.85
N GLY A 146 0.79 -1.84 -22.97
CA GLY A 146 1.95 -2.71 -23.18
C GLY A 146 1.59 -4.19 -23.11
N ARG A 147 2.63 -5.04 -23.08
CA ARG A 147 2.49 -6.50 -22.97
C ARG A 147 2.58 -6.91 -21.51
N ALA A 148 1.77 -7.88 -21.13
CA ALA A 148 1.89 -8.61 -19.88
C ALA A 148 1.74 -10.11 -20.17
N GLU A 149 2.39 -10.95 -19.36
CA GLU A 149 2.08 -12.38 -19.37
C GLU A 149 0.67 -12.63 -18.80
N PRO A 150 -0.10 -13.60 -19.33
CA PRO A 150 -1.35 -14.01 -18.72
C PRO A 150 -1.12 -14.41 -17.26
N PHE A 151 -1.85 -13.75 -16.36
CA PHE A 151 -1.67 -13.99 -14.93
C PHE A 151 -2.32 -15.30 -14.50
N GLU A 152 -1.51 -16.21 -13.99
CA GLU A 152 -1.96 -17.42 -13.30
C GLU A 152 -1.48 -17.37 -11.84
N LYS A 153 -2.39 -17.61 -10.89
CA LYS A 153 -2.02 -17.65 -9.47
C LYS A 153 -1.05 -18.81 -9.23
N PRO A 154 0.18 -18.56 -8.76
CA PRO A 154 1.15 -19.62 -8.47
C PRO A 154 0.64 -20.58 -7.39
N GLU A 155 0.93 -21.86 -7.55
CA GLU A 155 0.67 -22.85 -6.51
C GLU A 155 1.37 -22.45 -5.20
N GLY A 156 0.65 -22.54 -4.09
CA GLY A 156 1.17 -22.17 -2.77
C GLY A 156 1.23 -20.67 -2.46
N ALA A 157 0.73 -19.80 -3.36
CA ALA A 157 0.54 -18.38 -3.07
C ALA A 157 -0.64 -18.16 -2.11
N THR A 158 -0.40 -17.39 -1.04
CA THR A 158 -1.33 -17.22 0.09
C THR A 158 -2.20 -15.97 0.00
N ALA A 159 -2.16 -15.25 -1.12
CA ALA A 159 -2.89 -14.00 -1.34
C ALA A 159 -4.37 -14.09 -0.91
N THR A 160 -4.79 -13.07 -0.15
CA THR A 160 -6.16 -12.79 0.30
C THR A 160 -6.54 -11.35 -0.10
N PHE A 161 -7.85 -11.05 -0.12
CA PHE A 161 -8.38 -9.79 -0.65
C PHE A 161 -9.33 -9.13 0.36
N PRO A 162 -8.81 -8.36 1.33
CA PRO A 162 -9.60 -7.83 2.44
C PRO A 162 -10.80 -6.96 2.04
N LEU A 163 -10.73 -6.30 0.88
CA LEU A 163 -11.83 -5.50 0.33
C LEU A 163 -13.04 -6.36 -0.07
N GLN A 164 -12.80 -7.51 -0.71
CA GLN A 164 -13.85 -8.42 -1.16
C GLN A 164 -14.62 -9.01 0.03
N GLU A 165 -13.90 -9.35 1.11
CA GLU A 165 -14.49 -9.90 2.33
C GLU A 165 -15.42 -8.92 3.06
N ARG A 166 -15.21 -7.61 2.86
CA ARG A 166 -16.00 -6.54 3.47
C ARG A 166 -17.11 -5.99 2.57
N GLY A 167 -17.36 -6.64 1.43
CA GLY A 167 -18.37 -6.20 0.47
C GLY A 167 -17.98 -4.97 -0.33
N TYR A 168 -16.71 -4.54 -0.28
CA TYR A 168 -16.19 -3.58 -1.24
C TYR A 168 -15.92 -4.31 -2.55
N ALA A 169 -16.59 -3.90 -3.61
CA ALA A 169 -16.38 -4.48 -4.92
C ALA A 169 -14.96 -4.19 -5.40
N TYR A 170 -14.15 -5.24 -5.51
CA TYR A 170 -12.92 -5.22 -6.27
C TYR A 170 -13.29 -5.10 -7.75
N GLN A 171 -13.02 -3.95 -8.38
CA GLN A 171 -13.08 -3.80 -9.84
C GLN A 171 -11.82 -4.39 -10.49
N ALA A 172 -11.49 -5.66 -10.21
CA ALA A 172 -11.01 -6.45 -11.34
C ALA A 172 -12.22 -6.61 -12.23
N VAL A 173 -12.18 -5.86 -13.33
CA VAL A 173 -12.92 -6.15 -14.54
C VAL A 173 -12.94 -7.67 -14.70
N GLN A 174 -14.14 -8.22 -14.83
CA GLN A 174 -14.44 -9.65 -14.94
C GLN A 174 -13.89 -10.29 -16.23
N ASP A 175 -12.81 -9.77 -16.83
CA ASP A 175 -12.40 -10.06 -18.20
C ASP A 175 -11.13 -10.92 -18.28
N PHE A 176 -10.88 -11.78 -17.29
CA PHE A 176 -9.83 -12.80 -17.36
C PHE A 176 -10.32 -14.23 -17.06
N PHE A 177 -11.60 -14.51 -17.29
CA PHE A 177 -12.11 -15.89 -17.41
C PHE A 177 -12.98 -16.05 -18.66
#